data_AF-A0A8J5P3W4-F1
#
_entry.id   AF-A0A8J5P3W4-F1
#
_cell.length_a   1.000
_cell.length_b   1.000
_cell.length_c   1.000
_cell.angle_alpha   90.00
_cell.angle_beta   90.00
_cell.angle_gamma   90.00
#
_symmetry.space_group_name_H-M   'P 1'
#
loop_
_entity.id
_entity.type
_entity.pdbx_description
1 polymer ?
#
loop_
_entity_poly.entity_id
_entity_poly.type
_entity_poly.pdbx_seq_one_letter_code
_entity_poly.pdbx_strand_id
1 'polypeptide(L)'
;MSLMYQGRRMDSMFTERKPNVHKTLKGSVAQVFSMTNMRNFEVYADECSAIFLDAMRDLEGQRLDLADWLQWYAFDVIGSITFQRRFGFLERRHDVDEMIGKINHGLEFVKNIGQSEWLVALFDRLYAISWIRENYWPDTMDKFLKV
;
A
#
# COMPACT_ATOMS: atom_id res chain seq x y z
N MET A 1 0.79 -1.84 -11.16
CA MET A 1 0.91 -3.23 -11.64
C MET A 1 -0.46 -3.68 -12.13
N SER A 2 -0.59 -4.12 -13.37
CA SER A 2 -1.84 -4.69 -13.86
C SER A 2 -1.78 -6.20 -13.71
N LEU A 3 -2.88 -6.82 -13.27
CA LEU A 3 -3.02 -8.27 -13.32
C LEU A 3 -3.17 -8.71 -14.79
N MET A 4 -2.66 -9.90 -15.12
CA MET A 4 -2.86 -10.50 -16.43
C MET A 4 -3.97 -11.55 -16.32
N TYR A 5 -4.99 -11.45 -17.16
CA TYR A 5 -6.09 -12.43 -17.21
C TYR A 5 -6.39 -12.78 -18.66
N GLN A 6 -6.41 -14.08 -18.98
CA GLN A 6 -6.63 -14.59 -20.34
C GLN A 6 -5.72 -13.93 -21.40
N GLY A 7 -4.44 -13.74 -21.07
CA GLY A 7 -3.46 -13.13 -21.97
C GLY A 7 -3.64 -11.63 -22.22
N ARG A 8 -4.56 -10.96 -21.52
CA ARG A 8 -4.77 -9.52 -21.58
C ARG A 8 -4.46 -8.84 -20.25
N ARG A 9 -3.96 -7.61 -20.36
CA ARG A 9 -3.72 -6.71 -19.25
C ARG A 9 -5.07 -6.21 -18.71
N MET A 10 -5.37 -6.49 -17.44
CA MET A 10 -6.56 -5.98 -16.77
C MET A 10 -6.29 -4.59 -16.23
N ASP A 11 -7.00 -3.59 -16.77
CA ASP A 11 -6.89 -2.24 -16.24
C ASP A 11 -7.45 -2.16 -14.81
N SER A 12 -6.71 -1.46 -13.95
CA SER A 12 -7.14 -1.16 -12.59
C SER A 12 -7.98 0.12 -12.57
N MET A 13 -8.59 0.42 -11.43
CA MET A 13 -9.25 1.71 -11.21
C MET A 13 -8.33 2.92 -11.51
N PHE A 14 -7.01 2.75 -11.39
CA PHE A 14 -6.04 3.82 -11.64
C PHE A 14 -5.58 3.89 -13.11
N THR A 15 -5.69 2.81 -13.89
CA THR A 15 -5.22 2.78 -15.28
C THR A 15 -6.34 2.83 -16.31
N GLU A 16 -7.57 2.47 -15.94
CA GLU A 16 -8.74 2.51 -16.82
C GLU A 16 -9.07 3.95 -17.24
N ARG A 17 -9.23 4.15 -18.56
CA ARG A 17 -9.49 5.46 -19.17
C ARG A 17 -10.94 5.63 -19.60
N LYS A 18 -11.69 4.53 -19.79
CA LYS A 18 -13.09 4.56 -20.19
C LYS A 18 -13.96 4.97 -18.99
N PRO A 19 -14.71 6.09 -19.07
CA PRO A 19 -15.47 6.61 -17.93
C PRO A 19 -16.47 5.60 -17.35
N ASN A 20 -17.15 4.84 -18.21
CA ASN A 20 -18.16 3.87 -17.76
C ASN A 20 -17.54 2.72 -16.96
N VAL A 21 -16.38 2.21 -17.39
CA VAL A 21 -15.69 1.11 -16.69
C VAL A 21 -15.04 1.63 -15.42
N HIS A 22 -14.39 2.79 -15.48
CA HIS A 22 -13.82 3.45 -14.30
C HIS A 22 -14.90 3.71 -13.23
N LYS A 23 -16.10 4.17 -13.63
CA LYS A 23 -17.24 4.36 -12.72
C LYS A 23 -17.63 3.06 -12.03
N THR A 24 -17.69 1.94 -12.76
CA THR A 24 -17.99 0.63 -12.18
C THR A 24 -16.91 0.18 -11.19
N LEU A 25 -15.63 0.26 -11.56
CA LEU A 25 -14.50 -0.09 -10.69
C LEU A 25 -14.43 0.79 -9.44
N LYS A 26 -14.69 2.10 -9.58
CA LYS A 26 -14.80 3.02 -8.46
C LYS A 26 -15.99 2.68 -7.56
N GLY A 27 -17.12 2.35 -8.17
CA GLY A 27 -18.35 2.02 -7.48
C GLY A 27 -18.20 0.86 -6.50
N SER A 28 -17.40 -0.15 -6.83
CA SER A 28 -17.20 -1.32 -5.96
C SER A 28 -16.49 -1.01 -4.64
N VAL A 29 -15.71 0.07 -4.56
CA VAL A 29 -15.00 0.46 -3.32
C VAL A 29 -15.58 1.72 -2.66
N ALA A 30 -16.40 2.49 -3.38
CA ALA A 30 -16.89 3.80 -2.91
C ALA A 30 -17.72 3.72 -1.61
N GLN A 31 -18.47 2.65 -1.40
CA GLN A 31 -19.29 2.49 -0.18
C GLN A 31 -18.43 2.44 1.08
N VAL A 32 -17.27 1.75 1.03
CA VAL A 32 -16.33 1.62 2.16
C VAL A 32 -15.88 2.99 2.62
N PHE A 33 -15.59 3.90 1.69
CA PHE A 33 -15.11 5.25 1.96
C PHE A 33 -16.23 6.31 2.02
N SER A 34 -17.49 5.90 2.18
CA SER A 34 -18.60 6.85 2.38
C SER A 34 -18.51 7.53 3.74
N MET A 35 -19.04 8.75 3.89
CA MET A 35 -19.04 9.48 5.16
C MET A 35 -19.69 8.69 6.31
N THR A 36 -20.74 7.92 6.01
CA THR A 36 -21.42 7.07 6.98
C THR A 36 -20.50 5.95 7.50
N ASN A 37 -19.76 5.29 6.61
CA ASN A 37 -18.82 4.24 7.01
C ASN A 37 -17.53 4.81 7.63
N MET A 38 -17.11 5.99 7.21
CA MET A 38 -15.89 6.64 7.72
C MET A 38 -15.96 6.89 9.23
N ARG A 39 -17.14 7.22 9.76
CA ARG A 39 -17.36 7.34 11.20
C ARG A 39 -17.09 6.03 11.95
N ASN A 40 -17.42 4.88 11.35
CA ASN A 40 -17.15 3.58 11.96
C ASN A 40 -15.64 3.27 12.01
N PHE A 41 -14.82 3.98 11.23
CA PHE A 41 -13.37 3.82 11.23
C PHE A 41 -12.64 4.64 12.29
N GLU A 42 -13.33 5.55 12.98
CA GLU A 42 -12.74 6.40 14.03
C GLU A 42 -12.05 5.54 15.10
N VAL A 43 -12.69 4.44 15.52
CA VAL A 43 -12.12 3.50 16.52
C VAL A 43 -10.75 2.97 16.10
N TYR A 44 -10.56 2.63 14.82
CA TYR A 44 -9.27 2.13 14.31
C TYR A 44 -8.18 3.20 14.35
N ALA A 45 -8.54 4.46 14.09
CA ALA A 45 -7.61 5.58 14.17
C ALA A 45 -7.30 5.95 15.62
N ASP A 46 -8.30 5.90 16.51
CA ASP A 46 -8.16 6.16 17.94
C ASP A 46 -7.20 5.17 18.60
N GLU A 47 -7.31 3.87 18.27
CA GLU A 47 -6.38 2.84 18.74
C GLU A 47 -4.94 3.13 18.31
N CYS A 48 -4.73 3.48 17.04
CA CYS A 48 -3.39 3.84 16.54
C CYS A 48 -2.88 5.15 17.19
N SER A 49 -3.78 6.10 17.44
CA SER A 49 -3.45 7.38 18.07
C SER A 49 -2.99 7.20 19.50
N ALA A 50 -3.62 6.29 20.27
CA ALA A 50 -3.18 5.97 21.62
C ALA A 50 -1.74 5.43 21.62
N ILE A 51 -1.43 4.47 20.74
CA ILE A 51 -0.08 3.88 20.62
C ILE A 51 0.95 4.93 20.21
N PHE A 52 0.59 5.79 19.25
CA PHE A 52 1.45 6.89 18.81
C PHE A 52 1.75 7.87 19.95
N LEU A 53 0.72 8.29 20.69
CA LEU A 53 0.88 9.24 21.81
C LEU A 53 1.72 8.64 22.94
N ASP A 54 1.52 7.37 23.26
CA ASP A 54 2.34 6.68 24.27
C ASP A 54 3.80 6.60 23.81
N ALA A 55 4.05 6.29 22.53
CA ALA A 55 5.41 6.31 22.00
C ALA A 55 6.04 7.71 22.00
N MET A 56 5.26 8.78 21.74
CA MET A 56 5.75 10.16 21.83
C MET A 56 6.11 10.55 23.26
N ARG A 57 5.34 10.07 24.27
CA ARG A 57 5.66 10.28 25.69
C ARG A 57 6.95 9.55 26.08
N ASP A 58 7.13 8.31 25.65
CA ASP A 58 8.36 7.55 25.92
C ASP A 58 9.62 8.20 25.35
N LEU A 59 9.46 8.95 24.25
CA LEU A 59 10.55 9.61 23.52
C LEU A 59 10.69 11.09 23.89
N GLU A 60 10.02 11.55 24.94
CA GLU A 60 10.13 12.93 25.39
C GLU A 60 11.60 13.29 25.68
N GLY A 61 12.03 14.45 25.17
CA GLY A 61 13.42 14.92 25.28
C GLY A 61 14.41 14.27 24.30
N GLN A 62 13.97 13.31 23.48
CA GLN A 62 14.80 12.70 22.44
C GLN A 62 14.59 13.38 21.08
N ARG A 63 15.61 13.32 20.22
CA ARG A 63 15.45 13.71 18.81
C ARG A 63 14.77 12.57 18.07
N LEU A 64 13.65 12.87 17.42
CA LEU A 64 12.93 11.93 16.57
C LEU A 64 12.58 12.59 15.23
N ASP A 65 12.50 11.79 14.18
CA ASP A 65 12.00 12.23 12.88
C ASP A 65 10.48 12.06 12.83
N LEU A 66 9.75 13.17 12.93
CA LEU A 66 8.29 13.14 12.93
C LEU A 66 7.73 12.62 11.59
N ALA A 67 8.46 12.77 10.49
CA ALA A 67 8.00 12.28 9.18
C ALA A 67 7.90 10.75 9.17
N ASP A 68 8.91 10.05 9.70
CA ASP A 68 8.89 8.59 9.81
C ASP A 68 7.78 8.12 10.74
N TRP A 69 7.62 8.78 11.89
CA TRP A 69 6.57 8.45 12.86
C TRP A 69 5.16 8.64 12.31
N LEU A 70 4.92 9.73 11.56
CA LEU A 70 3.64 9.95 10.89
C LEU A 70 3.40 8.97 9.74
N GLN A 71 4.46 8.58 9.02
CA GLN A 71 4.37 7.56 7.98
C GLN A 71 3.97 6.20 8.59
N TRP A 72 4.61 5.79 9.68
CA TRP A 72 4.28 4.57 10.44
C TRP A 72 2.83 4.61 10.95
N TYR A 73 2.41 5.73 11.53
CA TYR A 73 1.03 5.94 11.94
C TYR A 73 0.05 5.76 10.78
N ALA A 74 0.32 6.38 9.62
CA ALA A 74 -0.55 6.27 8.46
C ALA A 74 -0.67 4.83 7.95
N PHE A 75 0.43 4.07 7.92
CA PHE A 75 0.42 2.65 7.54
C PHE A 75 -0.43 1.82 8.50
N ASP A 76 -0.27 1.98 9.81
CA ASP A 76 -1.04 1.21 10.78
C ASP A 76 -2.53 1.56 10.77
N VAL A 77 -2.89 2.83 10.60
CA VAL A 77 -4.30 3.25 10.47
C VAL A 77 -4.94 2.62 9.25
N ILE A 78 -4.34 2.73 8.06
CA ILE A 78 -4.93 2.16 6.84
C ILE A 78 -4.94 0.63 6.89
N GLY A 79 -3.93 0.00 7.51
CA GLY A 79 -3.89 -1.43 7.76
C GLY A 79 -5.04 -1.87 8.66
N SER A 80 -5.25 -1.16 9.77
CA SER A 80 -6.34 -1.42 10.70
C SER A 80 -7.72 -1.29 10.04
N ILE A 81 -7.94 -0.24 9.24
CA ILE A 81 -9.20 -0.04 8.51
C ILE A 81 -9.43 -1.13 7.45
N THR A 82 -8.38 -1.53 6.72
CA THR A 82 -8.52 -2.42 5.55
C THR A 82 -8.56 -3.90 5.92
N PHE A 83 -7.74 -4.30 6.91
CA PHE A 83 -7.52 -5.70 7.28
C PHE A 83 -8.01 -6.02 8.70
N GLN A 84 -8.61 -5.05 9.40
CA GLN A 84 -8.95 -5.16 10.82
C GLN A 84 -7.74 -5.56 11.68
N ARG A 85 -6.55 -5.19 11.22
CA ARG A 85 -5.27 -5.53 11.84
C ARG A 85 -4.19 -4.53 11.44
N ARG A 86 -3.45 -4.03 12.43
CA ARG A 86 -2.28 -3.16 12.23
C ARG A 86 -1.12 -3.94 11.61
N PHE A 87 -0.25 -3.27 10.86
CA PHE A 87 1.00 -3.88 10.39
C PHE A 87 2.03 -3.96 11.51
N GLY A 88 1.97 -3.03 12.46
CA GLY A 88 2.80 -2.98 13.66
C GLY A 88 3.98 -2.01 13.55
N PHE A 89 3.89 -0.98 12.71
CA PHE A 89 4.98 -0.01 12.55
C PHE A 89 5.20 0.80 13.84
N LEU A 90 4.12 1.23 14.50
CA LEU A 90 4.19 2.01 15.73
C LEU A 90 4.76 1.20 16.90
N GLU A 91 4.33 -0.05 17.06
CA GLU A 91 4.85 -0.93 18.11
C GLU A 91 6.32 -1.30 17.89
N ARG A 92 6.71 -1.55 16.63
CA ARG A 92 8.07 -1.98 16.29
C ARG A 92 9.05 -0.83 16.05
N ARG A 93 8.55 0.39 15.87
CA ARG A 93 9.33 1.62 15.66
C ARG A 93 10.33 1.54 14.49
N HIS A 94 9.97 0.82 13.42
CA HIS A 94 10.76 0.70 12.19
C HIS A 94 9.89 0.26 11.00
N ASP A 95 10.48 0.28 9.79
CA ASP A 95 9.84 -0.20 8.55
C ASP A 95 9.61 -1.71 8.57
N VAL A 96 8.36 -2.12 8.83
CA VAL A 96 7.96 -3.52 8.94
C VAL A 96 8.07 -4.22 7.59
N ASP A 97 8.78 -5.36 7.55
CA ASP A 97 8.97 -6.18 6.34
C ASP A 97 9.53 -5.40 5.12
N GLU A 98 10.21 -4.28 5.39
CA GLU A 98 10.73 -3.34 4.39
C GLU A 98 9.65 -2.80 3.45
N MET A 99 8.42 -2.64 3.95
CA MET A 99 7.29 -2.18 3.16
C MET A 99 7.50 -0.80 2.54
N ILE A 100 7.92 0.17 3.35
CA ILE A 100 8.17 1.55 2.88
C ILE A 100 9.34 1.55 1.89
N GLY A 101 10.43 0.86 2.23
CA GLY A 101 11.58 0.71 1.34
C GLY A 101 11.22 0.12 -0.02
N LYS A 102 10.42 -0.96 -0.04
CA LYS A 102 9.95 -1.61 -1.28
C LYS A 102 9.02 -0.71 -2.09
N ILE A 103 8.14 0.05 -1.42
CA ILE A 103 7.28 1.04 -2.10
C ILE A 103 8.15 2.12 -2.76
N ASN A 104 9.13 2.69 -2.04
CA ASN A 104 10.03 3.70 -2.58
C ASN A 104 10.82 3.18 -3.78
N HIS A 105 11.43 2.00 -3.67
CA HIS A 105 12.14 1.36 -4.77
C HIS A 105 11.22 1.09 -5.97
N GLY A 106 9.99 0.61 -5.72
CA GLY A 106 8.99 0.39 -6.75
C GLY A 106 8.57 1.68 -7.46
N LEU A 107 8.39 2.77 -6.72
CA LEU A 107 8.05 4.08 -7.27
C LEU A 107 9.21 4.67 -8.09
N GLU A 108 10.46 4.53 -7.64
CA GLU A 108 11.63 4.94 -8.41
C GLU A 108 11.78 4.15 -9.71
N PHE A 109 11.57 2.83 -9.65
CA PHE A 109 11.57 1.95 -10.81
C PHE A 109 10.50 2.37 -11.83
N VAL A 110 9.26 2.55 -11.37
CA VAL A 110 8.14 3.00 -12.23
C VAL A 110 8.38 4.42 -12.76
N LYS A 111 8.95 5.32 -11.96
CA LYS A 111 9.31 6.69 -12.38
C LYS A 111 10.25 6.66 -13.59
N ASN A 112 11.24 5.77 -13.58
CA ASN A 112 12.26 5.69 -14.64
C ASN A 112 11.74 4.94 -15.88
N ILE A 113 11.12 3.77 -15.70
CA ILE A 113 10.64 2.92 -16.81
C ILE A 113 9.36 3.46 -17.44
N GLY A 114 8.48 4.06 -16.63
CA GLY A 114 7.19 4.58 -17.06
C GLY A 114 7.27 5.75 -18.05
N GLN A 115 8.46 6.35 -18.25
CA GLN A 115 8.65 7.43 -19.22
C GLN A 115 8.62 6.95 -20.67
N SER A 116 8.82 5.66 -20.94
CA SER A 116 8.91 5.15 -22.31
C SER A 116 8.07 3.90 -22.52
N GLU A 117 7.20 3.93 -23.52
CA GLU A 117 6.24 2.85 -23.80
C GLU A 117 6.92 1.50 -24.09
N TRP A 118 8.07 1.50 -24.77
CA TRP A 118 8.79 0.26 -25.09
C TRP A 118 9.42 -0.39 -23.85
N LEU A 119 9.89 0.41 -22.87
CA LEU A 119 10.42 -0.10 -21.61
C LEU A 119 9.32 -0.73 -20.76
N VAL A 120 8.15 -0.09 -20.72
CA VAL A 120 6.96 -0.66 -20.05
C VAL A 120 6.55 -1.98 -20.71
N ALA A 121 6.51 -2.03 -22.05
CA ALA A 121 6.17 -3.24 -22.79
C ALA A 121 7.20 -4.38 -22.57
N LEU A 122 8.49 -4.04 -22.52
CA LEU A 122 9.55 -5.00 -22.21
C LEU A 122 9.41 -5.53 -20.77
N PHE A 123 9.16 -4.64 -19.81
CA PHE A 123 8.95 -5.03 -18.42
C PHE A 123 7.74 -5.95 -18.26
N ASP A 124 6.59 -5.60 -18.86
CA ASP A 124 5.38 -6.44 -18.83
C ASP A 124 5.67 -7.84 -19.40
N ARG A 125 6.48 -7.93 -20.47
CA ARG A 125 6.88 -9.22 -21.07
C ARG A 125 7.79 -10.04 -20.16
N LEU A 126 8.76 -9.41 -19.49
CA LEU A 126 9.64 -10.09 -18.53
C LEU A 126 8.87 -10.55 -17.29
N TYR A 127 7.96 -9.71 -16.78
CA TYR A 127 7.16 -10.00 -15.61
C TYR A 127 6.13 -11.12 -15.83
N ALA A 128 5.70 -11.34 -17.09
CA ALA A 128 4.84 -12.46 -17.43
C ALA A 128 5.49 -13.84 -17.20
N ILE A 129 6.82 -13.90 -17.09
CA ILE A 129 7.56 -15.12 -16.79
C ILE A 129 7.51 -15.37 -15.28
N SER A 130 6.79 -16.42 -14.86
CA SER A 130 6.53 -16.73 -13.44
C SER A 130 7.81 -16.83 -12.61
N TRP A 131 8.86 -17.47 -13.15
CA TRP A 131 10.15 -17.60 -12.49
C TRP A 131 10.81 -16.25 -12.19
N ILE A 132 10.75 -15.29 -13.12
CA ILE A 132 11.32 -13.94 -12.92
C ILE A 132 10.51 -13.20 -11.86
N ARG A 133 9.18 -13.25 -11.96
CA ARG A 133 8.29 -12.60 -11.00
C ARG A 133 8.54 -13.08 -9.57
N GLU A 134 8.60 -14.39 -9.36
CA GLU A 134 8.74 -14.97 -8.02
C GLU A 134 10.13 -14.71 -7.42
N ASN A 135 11.19 -14.69 -8.25
CA ASN A 135 12.56 -14.55 -7.76
C ASN A 135 12.99 -13.08 -7.55
N TYR A 136 12.42 -12.13 -8.30
CA TYR A 136 12.83 -10.72 -8.29
C TYR A 136 11.78 -9.75 -7.76
N TRP A 137 10.51 -10.17 -7.62
CA TRP A 137 9.42 -9.29 -7.19
C TRP A 137 8.56 -9.93 -6.08
N PRO A 138 9.17 -10.30 -4.94
CA PRO A 138 8.45 -10.92 -3.84
C PRO A 138 7.36 -9.98 -3.32
N ASP A 139 6.15 -10.52 -3.12
CA ASP A 139 5.02 -9.76 -2.61
C ASP A 139 5.24 -9.48 -1.12
N THR A 140 5.35 -8.20 -0.77
CA THR A 140 5.55 -7.77 0.60
C THR A 140 4.42 -8.24 1.51
N MET A 141 3.18 -8.33 1.00
CA MET A 141 2.00 -8.65 1.79
C MET A 141 1.77 -10.16 1.97
N ASP A 142 2.55 -11.00 1.30
CA ASP A 142 2.38 -12.45 1.35
C ASP A 142 2.53 -13.00 2.78
N LYS A 143 3.48 -12.48 3.57
CA LYS A 143 3.61 -12.85 5.00
C LYS A 143 2.43 -12.36 5.83
N PHE A 144 1.97 -11.14 5.57
CA PHE A 144 0.88 -10.54 6.32
C PHE A 144 -0.43 -11.30 6.07
N LEU A 145 -0.74 -11.64 4.81
CA LEU A 145 -2.01 -12.27 4.44
C LEU A 145 -2.11 -13.78 4.75
N LYS A 146 -1.03 -14.44 5.18
CA LYS A 146 -0.97 -15.88 5.48
C LYS A 146 -1.43 -16.29 6.89
N VAL A 147 -2.14 -15.42 7.58
CA VAL A 147 -2.65 -15.64 8.96
C VAL A 147 -4.12 -15.98 8.93
#